data_AF-A0AAJ6JPX4-F1
#
_entry.id   AF-A0AAJ6JPX4-F1
#
_cell.length_a   1.000
_cell.length_b   1.000
_cell.length_c   1.000
_cell.angle_alpha   90.00
_cell.angle_beta   90.00
_cell.angle_gamma   90.00
#
_symmetry.space_group_name_H-M   'P 1'
#
loop_
_entity.id
_entity.type
_entity.pdbx_description
1 polymer ?
#
loop_
_entity_poly.entity_id
_entity_poly.type
_entity_poly.pdbx_seq_one_letter_code
_entity_poly.pdbx_strand_id
1 'polypeptide(L)'
;MSLTAYRRKRNFRTTPEPHARAHRRSKELIFVVQKHRASHVHHDFRLELDRVLKSWAVPKGPPRRSADKRLAVQVEDHPYAYKDFEGRIPEGEYGAGLVEKWDGGIYAAEGARSAAESERAVRAGLRRGRASFILKGGKLRGAYSLVRLKRPKQWLLIKTHAKK
;
A
#
# COMPACT_ATOMS: atom_id res chain seq x y z
N MET A 1 2.99 -15.40 1.19
CA MET A 1 4.02 -14.45 1.66
C MET A 1 3.61 -14.00 3.04
N SER A 2 4.40 -14.38 4.03
CA SER A 2 4.12 -14.17 5.45
C SER A 2 4.76 -12.87 5.92
N LEU A 3 4.20 -12.32 7.01
CA LEU A 3 4.78 -11.21 7.77
C LEU A 3 6.14 -11.55 8.41
N THR A 4 6.79 -12.67 8.03
CA THR A 4 8.11 -13.09 8.50
C THR A 4 9.18 -12.07 8.17
N ALA A 5 9.20 -11.54 6.94
CA ALA A 5 10.17 -10.52 6.55
C ALA A 5 10.00 -9.21 7.36
N TYR A 6 8.74 -8.81 7.59
CA TYR A 6 8.41 -7.68 8.46
C TYR A 6 8.88 -7.90 9.89
N ARG A 7 8.49 -9.03 10.51
CA ARG A 7 8.88 -9.37 11.89
C ARG A 7 10.40 -9.45 12.07
N ARG A 8 11.14 -9.97 11.09
CA ARG A 8 12.61 -10.08 11.16
C ARG A 8 13.31 -8.71 11.10
N LYS A 9 12.70 -7.72 10.45
CA LYS A 9 13.26 -6.36 10.30
C LYS A 9 12.84 -5.41 11.42
N ARG A 10 12.12 -5.88 12.46
CA ARG A 10 11.52 -5.04 13.48
C ARG A 10 11.97 -5.48 14.86
N ASN A 11 12.54 -4.56 15.63
CA ASN A 11 12.76 -4.78 17.04
C ASN A 11 11.59 -4.20 17.84
N PHE A 12 10.60 -5.02 18.16
CA PHE A 12 9.39 -4.56 18.88
C PHE A 12 9.64 -4.16 20.34
N ARG A 13 10.88 -4.25 20.85
CA ARG A 13 11.25 -3.66 22.14
C ARG A 13 11.54 -2.17 22.03
N THR A 14 11.84 -1.68 20.82
CA THR A 14 12.28 -0.30 20.55
C THR A 14 11.31 0.44 19.64
N THR A 15 10.75 -0.23 18.63
CA THR A 15 9.80 0.41 17.71
C THR A 15 8.37 0.42 18.27
N PRO A 16 7.61 1.54 18.14
CA PRO A 16 6.18 1.59 18.46
C PRO A 16 5.29 0.93 17.39
N GLU A 17 5.89 0.34 16.35
CA GLU A 17 5.16 -0.29 15.25
C GLU A 17 4.35 -1.52 15.71
N PRO A 18 3.14 -1.73 15.15
CA PRO A 18 2.23 -2.76 15.64
C PRO A 18 2.70 -4.18 15.28
N HIS A 19 2.50 -5.10 16.21
CA HIS A 19 2.64 -6.52 15.93
C HIS A 19 1.58 -7.02 14.94
N ALA A 20 1.93 -8.09 14.23
CA ALA A 20 1.00 -8.84 13.41
C ALA A 20 -0.09 -9.53 14.26
N ARG A 21 -1.32 -9.02 14.18
CA ARG A 21 -2.52 -9.59 14.81
C ARG A 21 -3.46 -10.16 13.74
N ALA A 22 -4.22 -11.18 14.10
CA ALA A 22 -5.26 -11.73 13.23
C ALA A 22 -6.37 -10.68 13.03
N HIS A 23 -6.81 -10.51 11.78
CA HIS A 23 -7.90 -9.61 11.41
C HIS A 23 -8.99 -10.39 10.68
N ARG A 24 -10.26 -10.11 11.03
CA ARG A 24 -11.44 -10.67 10.36
C ARG A 24 -11.63 -9.98 9.02
N ARG A 25 -12.11 -10.70 7.99
CA ARG A 25 -12.39 -10.07 6.69
C ARG A 25 -13.47 -9.01 6.84
N SER A 26 -13.21 -7.81 6.29
CA SER A 26 -14.19 -6.73 6.17
C SER A 26 -15.04 -6.89 4.91
N LYS A 27 -16.18 -6.19 4.86
CA LYS A 27 -17.05 -6.09 3.67
C LYS A 27 -16.40 -5.24 2.56
N GLU A 28 -15.41 -4.44 2.90
CA GLU A 28 -14.68 -3.54 2.00
C GLU A 28 -13.17 -3.68 2.25
N LEU A 29 -12.36 -3.57 1.19
CA LEU A 29 -10.91 -3.57 1.30
C LEU A 29 -10.40 -2.14 1.49
N ILE A 30 -9.39 -1.96 2.33
CA ILE A 30 -8.83 -0.62 2.61
C ILE A 30 -7.50 -0.36 1.91
N PHE A 31 -7.27 0.90 1.60
CA PHE A 31 -5.95 1.40 1.23
C PHE A 31 -5.53 2.49 2.21
N VAL A 32 -4.22 2.63 2.37
CA VAL A 32 -3.62 3.70 3.17
C VAL A 32 -2.40 4.25 2.44
N VAL A 33 -2.19 5.55 2.59
CA VAL A 33 -0.97 6.22 2.18
C VAL A 33 -0.39 6.91 3.38
N GLN A 34 0.84 6.56 3.73
CA GLN A 34 1.60 7.21 4.80
C GLN A 34 2.70 8.04 4.18
N LYS A 35 2.84 9.30 4.62
CA LYS A 35 4.02 10.11 4.32
C LYS A 35 5.11 9.70 5.30
N HIS A 36 6.24 9.31 4.77
CA HIS A 36 7.38 8.85 5.56
C HIS A 36 8.56 9.80 5.36
N ARG A 37 8.91 10.53 6.41
CA ARG A 37 10.08 11.40 6.49
C ARG A 37 11.26 10.63 7.10
N ALA A 38 11.78 9.69 6.32
CA ALA A 38 13.06 9.02 6.60
C ALA A 38 14.22 9.90 6.08
N SER A 39 15.37 9.30 5.76
CA SER A 39 16.48 10.01 5.08
C SER A 39 16.03 10.74 3.82
N HIS A 40 15.10 10.14 3.08
CA HIS A 40 14.40 10.78 1.96
C HIS A 40 12.89 10.73 2.20
N VAL A 41 12.22 11.84 1.94
CA VAL A 41 10.76 11.90 1.99
C VAL A 41 10.18 11.03 0.87
N HIS A 42 9.32 10.10 1.25
CA HIS A 42 8.56 9.28 0.32
C HIS A 42 7.15 9.02 0.87
N HIS A 43 6.31 8.37 0.08
CA HIS A 43 4.99 7.94 0.53
C HIS A 43 4.88 6.42 0.42
N ASP A 44 4.53 5.76 1.52
CA ASP A 44 4.19 4.35 1.52
C ASP A 44 2.74 4.17 1.11
N PHE A 45 2.54 3.62 -0.09
CA PHE A 45 1.23 3.26 -0.62
C PHE A 45 0.93 1.80 -0.29
N ARG A 46 -0.21 1.52 0.34
CA ARG A 46 -0.55 0.17 0.79
C ARG A 46 -1.97 -0.23 0.43
N LEU A 47 -2.14 -1.49 0.03
CA LEU A 47 -3.43 -2.13 -0.25
C LEU A 47 -3.63 -3.34 0.66
N GLU A 48 -4.80 -3.44 1.28
CA GLU A 48 -5.21 -4.64 2.00
C GLU A 48 -5.46 -5.82 1.05
N LEU A 49 -4.62 -6.85 1.13
CA LEU A 49 -4.79 -8.07 0.36
C LEU A 49 -4.28 -9.27 1.17
N ASP A 50 -5.03 -10.37 1.21
CA ASP A 50 -4.63 -11.57 1.97
C ASP A 50 -4.43 -11.27 3.47
N ARG A 51 -5.24 -10.36 4.03
CA ARG A 51 -5.19 -9.88 5.43
C ARG A 51 -3.89 -9.17 5.82
N VAL A 52 -3.08 -8.79 4.84
CA VAL A 52 -1.86 -7.98 5.03
C VAL A 52 -1.94 -6.73 4.18
N LEU A 53 -1.07 -5.77 4.44
CA LEU A 53 -0.91 -4.57 3.64
C LEU A 53 0.22 -4.77 2.65
N LYS A 54 -0.14 -5.06 1.39
CA LYS A 54 0.82 -5.06 0.27
C LYS A 54 1.29 -3.64 0.08
N SER A 55 2.61 -3.43 0.13
CA SER A 55 3.17 -2.09 0.32
C SER A 55 4.18 -1.73 -0.76
N TRP A 56 4.16 -0.46 -1.15
CA TRP A 56 5.10 0.14 -2.09
C TRP A 56 5.55 1.51 -1.61
N ALA A 57 6.86 1.76 -1.61
CA ALA A 57 7.42 3.08 -1.42
C ALA A 57 7.33 3.88 -2.73
N VAL A 58 6.73 5.07 -2.69
CA VAL A 58 6.50 5.96 -3.82
C VAL A 58 7.27 7.27 -3.57
N PRO A 59 8.51 7.43 -4.09
CA PRO A 59 9.38 8.55 -3.74
C PRO A 59 8.75 9.92 -4.03
N LYS A 60 8.11 10.07 -5.18
CA LYS A 60 7.45 11.32 -5.60
C LYS A 60 5.96 11.40 -5.21
N GLY A 61 5.50 10.51 -4.32
CA GLY A 61 4.11 10.39 -3.91
C GLY A 61 3.16 9.82 -5.00
N PRO A 62 1.95 9.37 -4.62
CA PRO A 62 0.97 8.85 -5.57
C PRO A 62 0.48 9.93 -6.56
N PRO A 63 0.19 9.55 -7.82
CA PRO A 63 -0.29 10.51 -8.80
C PRO A 63 -1.71 10.99 -8.45
N ARG A 64 -1.93 12.30 -8.54
CA ARG A 64 -3.26 12.91 -8.34
C ARG A 64 -3.96 13.27 -9.65
N ARG A 65 -3.18 13.60 -10.68
CA ARG A 65 -3.65 13.92 -12.04
C ARG A 65 -3.64 12.65 -12.89
N SER A 66 -4.59 12.55 -13.82
CA SER A 66 -4.67 11.45 -14.77
C SER A 66 -3.44 11.45 -15.68
N ALA A 67 -3.05 10.26 -16.18
CA ALA A 67 -1.87 10.03 -17.03
C ALA A 67 -0.50 10.18 -16.34
N ASP A 68 -0.43 10.75 -15.13
CA ASP A 68 0.79 10.74 -14.32
C ASP A 68 1.18 9.31 -13.96
N LYS A 69 2.46 8.98 -14.16
CA LYS A 69 3.09 7.71 -13.77
C LYS A 69 4.09 7.98 -12.66
N ARG A 70 4.00 7.22 -11.56
CA ARG A 70 4.93 7.33 -10.42
C ARG A 70 5.60 5.99 -10.17
N LEU A 71 6.92 6.00 -10.01
CA LEU A 71 7.65 4.82 -9.57
C LEU A 71 7.16 4.41 -8.17
N ALA A 72 6.80 3.14 -8.04
CA ALA A 72 6.36 2.50 -6.80
C ALA A 72 7.24 1.26 -6.59
N VAL A 73 8.10 1.29 -5.57
CA VAL A 73 9.03 0.20 -5.26
C VAL A 73 8.39 -0.70 -4.22
N GLN A 74 8.17 -1.98 -4.55
CA GLN A 74 7.56 -2.94 -3.65
C GLN A 74 8.46 -3.21 -2.44
N VAL A 75 7.88 -3.06 -1.25
CA VAL A 75 8.53 -3.33 0.04
C VAL A 75 7.83 -4.50 0.74
N GLU A 76 8.22 -4.81 1.97
CA GLU A 76 7.64 -5.90 2.75
C GLU A 76 6.15 -5.71 2.99
N ASP A 77 5.43 -6.82 3.11
CA ASP A 77 4.04 -6.81 3.57
C ASP A 77 3.99 -6.31 5.02
N HIS A 78 3.03 -5.43 5.31
CA HIS A 78 2.84 -4.89 6.66
C HIS A 78 1.62 -5.53 7.32
N PRO A 79 1.58 -5.61 8.66
CA PRO A 79 0.41 -6.11 9.36
C PRO A 79 -0.79 -5.19 9.12
N TYR A 80 -2.00 -5.74 9.12
CA TYR A 80 -3.22 -4.96 8.90
C TYR A 80 -3.34 -3.73 9.84
N ALA A 81 -2.96 -3.89 11.11
CA ALA A 81 -2.98 -2.83 12.12
C ALA A 81 -2.06 -1.64 11.79
N TYR A 82 -1.08 -1.80 10.88
CA TYR A 82 -0.19 -0.73 10.46
C TYR A 82 -0.91 0.42 9.73
N LYS A 83 -2.15 0.17 9.28
CA LYS A 83 -2.99 1.19 8.62
C LYS A 83 -3.26 2.41 9.49
N ASP A 84 -3.20 2.25 10.82
CA ASP A 84 -3.46 3.30 11.80
C ASP A 84 -2.17 3.82 12.47
N PHE A 85 -1.01 3.31 12.08
CA PHE A 85 0.26 3.73 12.67
C PHE A 85 0.63 5.14 12.20
N GLU A 86 0.81 6.02 13.17
CA GLU A 86 1.38 7.35 13.02
C GLU A 86 2.34 7.58 14.20
N GLY A 87 3.52 8.11 13.92
CA GLY A 87 4.55 8.27 14.93
C GLY A 87 5.96 8.28 14.38
N ARG A 88 6.92 8.43 15.28
CA ARG A 88 8.35 8.40 14.95
C ARG A 88 8.91 7.00 15.17
N ILE A 89 9.50 6.43 14.12
CA ILE A 89 10.32 5.23 14.21
C ILE A 89 11.72 5.70 14.68
N PRO A 90 12.26 5.16 15.78
CA PRO A 90 13.54 5.58 16.34
C PRO A 90 14.71 5.47 15.35
N GLU A 91 15.74 6.29 15.55
CA GLU A 91 16.99 6.15 14.80
C GLU A 91 17.64 4.79 15.07
N GLY A 92 18.34 4.25 14.07
CA GLY A 92 18.91 2.90 14.12
C GLY A 92 17.92 1.77 13.78
N GLU A 93 16.61 2.01 13.84
CA GLU A 93 15.60 1.05 13.40
C GLU A 93 15.38 1.10 11.88
N TYR A 94 14.96 -0.02 11.30
CA TYR A 94 14.67 -0.08 9.86
C TYR A 94 13.44 0.78 9.52
N GLY A 95 13.65 1.83 8.73
CA GLY A 95 12.61 2.81 8.45
C GLY A 95 12.53 3.91 9.49
N ALA A 96 13.64 4.22 10.18
CA ALA A 96 13.75 5.40 11.04
C ALA A 96 13.22 6.67 10.35
N GLY A 97 12.42 7.44 11.07
CA GLY A 97 11.76 8.62 10.52
C GLY A 97 10.36 8.85 11.07
N LEU A 98 9.77 9.97 10.68
CA LEU A 98 8.39 10.30 11.03
C LEU A 98 7.42 9.71 10.01
N VAL A 99 6.44 8.95 10.48
CA VAL A 99 5.34 8.38 9.68
C VAL A 99 4.05 9.11 10.03
N GLU A 100 3.42 9.72 9.03
CA GLU A 100 2.16 10.47 9.15
C GLU A 100 1.15 9.91 8.16
N LYS A 101 -0.12 9.74 8.55
CA LYS A 101 -1.16 9.32 7.61
C LYS A 101 -1.44 10.45 6.63
N TRP A 102 -1.20 10.19 5.34
CA TRP A 102 -1.40 11.17 4.29
C TRP A 102 -2.77 11.05 3.64
N ASP A 103 -3.24 9.83 3.39
CA ASP A 103 -4.58 9.54 2.87
C ASP A 103 -4.99 8.11 3.24
N GLY A 104 -6.26 7.80 3.07
CA GLY A 104 -6.77 6.45 3.20
C GLY A 104 -8.24 6.37 2.89
N GLY A 105 -8.73 5.16 2.74
CA GLY A 105 -10.13 4.89 2.45
C GLY A 105 -10.31 3.46 1.98
N ILE A 106 -11.37 3.25 1.20
CA ILE A 106 -11.67 1.94 0.64
C ILE A 106 -11.20 1.84 -0.80
N TYR A 107 -10.99 0.62 -1.26
CA TYR A 107 -10.75 0.33 -2.66
C TYR A 107 -11.48 -0.93 -3.10
N ALA A 108 -11.73 -1.02 -4.40
CA ALA A 108 -12.30 -2.20 -5.04
C ALA A 108 -11.61 -2.45 -6.38
N ALA A 109 -11.60 -3.70 -6.85
CA ALA A 109 -11.23 -3.94 -8.24
C ALA A 109 -12.33 -3.36 -9.16
N GLU A 110 -11.93 -2.90 -10.35
CA GLU A 110 -12.88 -2.40 -11.35
C GLU A 110 -13.87 -3.52 -11.74
N GLY A 111 -15.17 -3.24 -11.68
CA GLY A 111 -16.24 -4.19 -11.99
C GLY A 111 -16.54 -5.27 -10.94
N ALA A 112 -15.83 -5.29 -9.80
CA ALA A 112 -16.10 -6.24 -8.73
C ALA A 112 -17.36 -5.86 -7.93
N ARG A 113 -18.16 -6.87 -7.58
CA ARG A 113 -19.42 -6.73 -6.84
C ARG A 113 -19.29 -7.02 -5.34
N SER A 114 -18.13 -7.52 -4.93
CA SER A 114 -17.83 -7.81 -3.52
C SER A 114 -16.34 -7.62 -3.20
N ALA A 115 -16.01 -7.50 -1.91
CA ALA A 115 -14.62 -7.50 -1.46
C ALA A 115 -13.89 -8.80 -1.81
N ALA A 116 -14.57 -9.95 -1.78
CA ALA A 116 -13.97 -11.23 -2.14
C ALA A 116 -13.59 -11.29 -3.64
N GLU A 117 -14.45 -10.77 -4.52
CA GLU A 117 -14.13 -10.61 -5.94
C GLU A 117 -12.99 -9.63 -6.15
N SER A 118 -13.02 -8.48 -5.47
CA SER A 118 -11.95 -7.49 -5.52
C SER A 118 -10.60 -8.09 -5.11
N GLU A 119 -10.57 -8.83 -4.01
CA GLU A 119 -9.35 -9.47 -3.49
C GLU A 119 -8.82 -10.49 -4.51
N ARG A 120 -9.68 -11.34 -5.09
CA ARG A 120 -9.28 -12.31 -6.12
C ARG A 120 -8.71 -11.62 -7.37
N ALA A 121 -9.40 -10.58 -7.86
CA ALA A 121 -9.00 -9.85 -9.06
C ALA A 121 -7.66 -9.13 -8.88
N VAL A 122 -7.48 -8.41 -7.77
CA VAL A 122 -6.25 -7.69 -7.45
C VAL A 122 -5.10 -8.68 -7.23
N ARG A 123 -5.32 -9.79 -6.50
CA ARG A 123 -4.32 -10.85 -6.31
C ARG A 123 -3.86 -11.44 -7.64
N ALA A 124 -4.80 -11.75 -8.54
CA ALA A 124 -4.47 -12.27 -9.86
C ALA A 124 -3.72 -11.22 -10.69
N GLY A 125 -4.13 -9.95 -10.64
CA GLY A 125 -3.49 -8.84 -11.32
C GLY A 125 -2.04 -8.63 -10.88
N LEU A 126 -1.78 -8.59 -9.57
CA LEU A 126 -0.43 -8.45 -9.03
C LEU A 126 0.47 -9.63 -9.42
N ARG A 127 -0.04 -10.87 -9.46
CA ARG A 127 0.73 -12.01 -9.97
C ARG A 127 1.11 -11.81 -11.44
N ARG A 128 0.15 -11.43 -12.28
CA ARG A 128 0.36 -11.13 -13.71
C ARG A 128 1.20 -9.89 -13.98
N GLY A 129 1.44 -9.04 -12.98
CA GLY A 129 2.20 -7.80 -13.12
C GLY A 129 1.36 -6.59 -13.53
N ARG A 130 0.03 -6.69 -13.51
CA ARG A 130 -0.87 -5.54 -13.68
C ARG A 130 -2.16 -5.70 -12.87
N ALA A 131 -2.40 -4.79 -11.93
CA ALA A 131 -3.64 -4.73 -11.16
C ALA A 131 -4.32 -3.37 -11.32
N SER A 132 -5.60 -3.36 -11.67
CA SER A 132 -6.44 -2.17 -11.76
C SER A 132 -7.46 -2.15 -10.63
N PHE A 133 -7.68 -0.99 -10.03
CA PHE A 133 -8.57 -0.80 -8.90
C PHE A 133 -9.05 0.64 -8.80
N ILE A 134 -10.17 0.85 -8.12
CA ILE A 134 -10.78 2.16 -7.86
C ILE A 134 -10.48 2.52 -6.41
N LEU A 135 -9.87 3.68 -6.19
CA LEU A 135 -9.63 4.25 -4.87
C LEU A 135 -10.76 5.21 -4.51
N LYS A 136 -11.23 5.12 -3.26
CA LYS A 136 -12.19 6.05 -2.64
C LYS A 136 -11.63 6.56 -1.31
N GLY A 137 -10.67 7.48 -1.38
CA GLY A 137 -10.14 8.17 -0.20
C GLY A 137 -10.41 9.67 -0.21
N GLY A 138 -9.73 10.39 0.69
CA GLY A 138 -9.83 11.84 0.79
C GLY A 138 -9.15 12.56 -0.37
N LYS A 139 -7.91 12.16 -0.69
CA LYS A 139 -7.06 12.80 -1.71
C LYS A 139 -6.98 11.99 -3.00
N LEU A 140 -6.88 10.66 -2.90
CA LEU A 140 -6.83 9.74 -4.02
C LEU A 140 -8.22 9.18 -4.29
N ARG A 141 -8.74 9.51 -5.48
CA ARG A 141 -10.07 9.11 -5.94
C ARG A 141 -10.02 8.71 -7.40
N GLY A 142 -10.81 7.69 -7.76
CA GLY A 142 -10.97 7.22 -9.13
C GLY A 142 -10.12 5.99 -9.45
N ALA A 143 -9.95 5.72 -10.74
CA ALA A 143 -9.27 4.53 -11.23
C ALA A 143 -7.74 4.66 -11.19
N TYR A 144 -7.08 3.60 -10.71
CA TYR A 144 -5.64 3.48 -10.61
C TYR A 144 -5.18 2.12 -11.12
N SER A 145 -3.91 2.04 -11.51
CA SER A 145 -3.26 0.79 -11.90
C SER A 145 -1.86 0.70 -11.33
N LEU A 146 -1.49 -0.49 -10.87
CA LEU A 146 -0.10 -0.89 -10.62
C LEU A 146 0.38 -1.77 -11.78
N VAL A 147 1.50 -1.39 -12.41
CA VAL A 147 2.11 -2.13 -13.53
C VAL A 147 3.56 -2.46 -13.19
N ARG A 148 3.93 -3.73 -13.20
CA ARG A 148 5.29 -4.20 -12.89
C ARG A 148 6.22 -3.89 -14.05
N LEU A 149 7.38 -3.33 -13.73
CA LEU A 149 8.47 -3.09 -14.69
C LEU A 149 9.35 -4.33 -14.83
N LYS A 150 10.26 -4.31 -15.82
CA LYS A 150 11.23 -5.42 -16.03
C LYS A 150 12.15 -5.63 -14.83
N ARG A 151 12.46 -4.55 -14.09
CA ARG A 151 13.32 -4.63 -12.89
C ARG A 151 12.56 -5.24 -11.71
N PRO A 152 13.20 -6.10 -10.90
CA PRO A 152 12.56 -6.74 -9.77
C PRO A 152 12.03 -5.69 -8.78
N LYS A 153 10.86 -5.95 -8.19
CA LYS A 153 10.16 -5.08 -7.22
C LYS A 153 9.78 -3.69 -7.73
N GLN A 154 10.09 -3.30 -8.96
CA GLN A 154 9.72 -1.98 -9.48
C GLN A 154 8.36 -2.01 -10.17
N TRP A 155 7.51 -1.07 -9.80
CA TRP A 155 6.17 -0.89 -10.34
C TRP A 155 5.95 0.56 -10.75
N LEU A 156 4.99 0.79 -11.63
CA LEU A 156 4.39 2.09 -11.90
C LEU A 156 3.01 2.14 -11.27
N LEU A 157 2.79 3.13 -10.41
CA LEU A 157 1.47 3.55 -9.97
C LEU A 157 0.97 4.63 -10.93
N ILE A 158 -0.17 4.38 -11.56
CA ILE A 158 -0.72 5.22 -12.62
C ILE A 158 -2.16 5.58 -12.26
N LYS A 159 -2.52 6.86 -12.37
CA LYS A 159 -3.93 7.27 -12.33
C LYS A 159 -4.51 7.20 -13.74
N THR A 160 -5.53 6.37 -13.92
CA THR A 160 -6.17 6.17 -15.22
C THR A 160 -7.40 7.07 -15.34
N HIS A 161 -7.77 7.40 -16.58
CA HIS A 161 -9.10 7.95 -16.84
C HIS A 161 -10.13 6.84 -16.55
N ALA A 162 -11.27 7.20 -15.97
CA ALA A 162 -12.42 6.31 -15.98
C ALA A 162 -12.72 5.99 -17.45
N LYS A 163 -12.75 4.71 -17.82
CA LYS A 163 -13.24 4.34 -19.15
C LYS A 163 -14.70 4.82 -19.22
N LYS A 164 -15.00 5.65 -20.21
CA LYS A 164 -16.37 6.01 -20.58
C LYS A 164 -17.15 4.76 -20.95
#